data_AF-A0A420M4Z8-F1
#
_entry.id   AF-A0A420M4Z8-F1
#
_cell.length_a   1.000
_cell.length_b   1.000
_cell.length_c   1.000
_cell.angle_alpha   90.00
_cell.angle_beta   90.00
_cell.angle_gamma   90.00
#
_symmetry.space_group_name_H-M   'P 1'
#
loop_
_entity.id
_entity.type
_entity.pdbx_description
1 polymer ?
#
loop_
_entity_poly.entity_id
_entity_poly.type
_entity_poly.pdbx_seq_one_letter_code
_entity_poly.pdbx_strand_id
1 'polypeptide(L)'
;MSIVTAADSSSMLEYRHSITEVKTTAELKVNGKTYCDTFTGKAIIDWLMNYSTIMEEREAVAVATLFMAYNLIESVTKDRAYTFQNPDAGNNIFHFSKHAIYQLTQRAKDLINGSSSPRRSPEREHYTSYQRKGIFKDSNTQRLDKILRDPSVRLLFREQSRDTYCEENLTFYQHVDEFIRNSKVATRAARRELNMATNAGINDSIAQAYRIYHAFLAAGSPCELNIDYQLRNSLITWMTKAVSQDAAMIDTLEEVIFLFEEAQDVVFKLMAG
;
A
#
# COMPACT_ATOMS: atom_id res chain seq x y z
N MET A 1 -0.45 21.20 -29.00
CA MET A 1 0.43 20.01 -28.87
C MET A 1 1.26 20.21 -27.62
N SER A 2 0.81 19.69 -26.48
CA SER A 2 1.57 19.75 -25.23
C SER A 2 2.39 18.48 -25.11
N ILE A 3 3.70 18.63 -25.19
CA ILE A 3 4.67 17.58 -24.93
C ILE A 3 4.66 17.34 -23.42
N VAL A 4 4.08 16.22 -23.01
CA VAL A 4 4.21 15.72 -21.64
C VAL A 4 5.61 15.16 -21.51
N THR A 5 6.44 15.83 -20.71
CA THR A 5 7.83 15.43 -20.44
C THR A 5 7.85 14.21 -19.55
N ALA A 6 8.31 13.08 -20.09
CA ALA A 6 8.51 11.80 -19.40
C ALA A 6 9.58 11.81 -18.28
N ALA A 7 10.12 12.98 -17.92
CA ALA A 7 11.23 13.15 -16.98
C ALA A 7 10.79 13.19 -15.51
N ASP A 8 9.56 13.61 -15.21
CA ASP A 8 9.06 13.70 -13.82
C ASP A 8 8.63 12.33 -13.27
N SER A 9 8.22 11.40 -14.14
CA SER A 9 7.90 10.03 -13.75
C SER A 9 9.15 9.21 -13.41
N SER A 10 10.26 9.46 -14.12
CA SER A 10 11.55 8.80 -13.82
C SER A 10 12.13 9.25 -12.49
N SER A 11 12.06 10.53 -12.13
CA SER A 11 12.62 11.04 -10.87
C SER A 11 11.82 10.57 -9.64
N MET A 12 10.49 10.46 -9.75
CA MET A 12 9.63 9.88 -8.72
C MET A 12 9.86 8.37 -8.56
N LEU A 13 10.08 7.64 -9.65
CA LEU A 13 10.48 6.23 -9.60
C LEU A 13 11.86 6.12 -8.94
N GLU A 14 12.84 6.93 -9.33
CA GLU A 14 14.19 6.95 -8.74
C GLU A 14 14.17 7.29 -7.24
N TYR A 15 13.27 8.18 -6.82
CA TYR A 15 13.04 8.51 -5.40
C TYR A 15 12.37 7.37 -4.63
N ARG A 16 11.36 6.70 -5.23
CA ARG A 16 10.73 5.51 -4.63
C ARG A 16 11.71 4.32 -4.56
N HIS A 17 12.50 4.10 -5.60
CA HIS A 17 13.60 3.14 -5.63
C HIS A 17 14.65 3.48 -4.54
N SER A 18 14.98 4.75 -4.35
CA SER A 18 15.95 5.20 -3.33
C SER A 18 15.55 4.90 -1.88
N ILE A 19 14.25 4.84 -1.58
CA ILE A 19 13.75 4.51 -0.23
C ILE A 19 13.49 3.01 -0.03
N THR A 20 13.36 2.20 -1.08
CA THR A 20 13.06 0.76 -0.97
C THR A 20 14.16 -0.16 -1.51
N GLU A 21 15.34 0.33 -1.88
CA GLU A 21 16.44 -0.50 -2.35
C GLU A 21 17.57 -0.64 -1.32
N VAL A 22 18.24 -1.80 -1.33
CA VAL A 22 19.50 -1.97 -0.62
C VAL A 22 20.51 -1.02 -1.27
N LYS A 23 21.09 -0.09 -0.50
CA LYS A 23 22.14 0.81 -1.02
C LYS A 23 23.30 -0.01 -1.58
N THR A 24 23.39 -0.07 -2.90
CA THR A 24 24.47 -0.77 -3.60
C THR A 24 25.65 0.16 -3.85
N THR A 25 26.86 -0.40 -3.82
CA THR A 25 28.06 0.26 -4.34
C THR A 25 28.20 -0.12 -5.81
N ALA A 26 28.23 0.89 -6.67
CA ALA A 26 28.11 0.76 -8.13
C ALA A 26 29.21 -0.12 -8.76
N GLU A 27 30.45 -0.02 -8.28
CA GLU A 27 31.56 -0.86 -8.76
C GLU A 27 32.52 -1.21 -7.62
N LEU A 28 32.79 -2.50 -7.44
CA LEU A 28 33.81 -3.02 -6.54
C LEU A 28 34.80 -3.89 -7.32
N LYS A 29 36.09 -3.54 -7.28
CA LYS A 29 37.17 -4.36 -7.84
C LYS A 29 37.79 -5.23 -6.75
N VAL A 30 37.62 -6.54 -6.86
CA VAL A 30 38.27 -7.53 -5.97
C VAL A 30 38.99 -8.56 -6.83
N ASN A 31 40.29 -8.78 -6.55
CA ASN A 31 41.14 -9.75 -7.25
C ASN A 31 41.10 -9.64 -8.79
N GLY A 32 41.06 -8.40 -9.32
CA GLY A 32 41.07 -8.14 -10.76
C GLY A 32 39.72 -8.35 -11.47
N LYS A 33 38.66 -8.72 -10.75
CA LYS A 33 37.29 -8.77 -11.26
C LYS A 33 36.49 -7.57 -10.76
N THR A 34 35.73 -6.95 -11.66
CA THR A 34 34.78 -5.87 -11.32
C THR A 34 33.43 -6.50 -11.04
N TYR A 35 32.85 -6.16 -9.89
CA TYR A 35 31.53 -6.56 -9.45
C TYR A 35 30.65 -5.30 -9.38
N CYS A 36 29.46 -5.37 -9.95
CA CYS A 36 28.49 -4.26 -9.96
C CYS A 36 27.32 -4.58 -9.03
N ASP A 37 26.65 -3.55 -8.52
CA ASP A 37 25.47 -3.67 -7.65
C ASP A 37 25.75 -4.45 -6.35
N THR A 38 26.91 -4.20 -5.74
CA THR A 38 27.34 -4.91 -4.53
C THR A 38 26.76 -4.31 -3.26
N PHE A 39 26.47 -5.10 -2.25
CA PHE A 39 25.94 -4.64 -0.96
C PHE A 39 26.55 -5.42 0.20
N THR A 40 26.49 -4.85 1.40
CA THR A 40 27.02 -5.52 2.61
C THR A 40 26.00 -6.50 3.20
N GLY A 41 26.50 -7.51 3.91
CA GLY A 41 25.64 -8.44 4.66
C GLY A 41 24.75 -7.72 5.67
N LYS A 42 25.25 -6.64 6.30
CA LYS A 42 24.44 -5.81 7.20
C LYS A 42 23.31 -5.06 6.46
N ALA A 43 23.61 -4.52 5.27
CA ALA A 43 22.64 -3.73 4.51
C ALA A 43 21.41 -4.54 4.06
N ILE A 44 21.58 -5.80 3.64
CA ILE A 44 20.44 -6.65 3.27
C ILE A 44 19.58 -7.04 4.47
N ILE A 45 20.19 -7.23 5.65
CA ILE A 45 19.45 -7.51 6.89
C ILE A 45 18.64 -6.29 7.33
N ASP A 46 19.25 -5.11 7.33
CA ASP A 46 18.55 -3.86 7.66
C ASP A 46 17.41 -3.61 6.67
N TRP A 47 17.61 -3.91 5.38
CA TRP A 47 16.55 -3.80 4.39
C TRP A 47 15.40 -4.78 4.65
N LEU A 48 15.72 -6.05 4.91
CA LEU A 48 14.72 -7.07 5.23
C LEU A 48 13.90 -6.69 6.46
N MET A 49 14.52 -6.16 7.52
CA MET A 49 13.80 -5.78 8.73
C MET A 49 12.97 -4.50 8.57
N ASN A 50 13.46 -3.51 7.82
CA ASN A 50 12.76 -2.22 7.68
C ASN A 50 11.65 -2.25 6.61
N TYR A 51 11.76 -3.14 5.61
CA TYR A 51 10.88 -3.14 4.43
C TYR A 51 10.15 -4.47 4.21
N SER A 52 10.16 -5.38 5.19
CA SER A 52 9.32 -6.58 5.18
C SER A 52 8.58 -6.77 6.51
N THR A 53 7.93 -7.91 6.70
CA THR A 53 7.26 -8.27 7.98
C THR A 53 8.21 -8.88 9.01
N ILE A 54 9.50 -8.98 8.69
CA ILE A 54 10.51 -9.60 9.55
C ILE A 54 10.82 -8.66 10.71
N MET A 55 10.60 -9.13 11.94
CA MET A 55 10.81 -8.34 13.16
C MET A 55 12.11 -8.71 13.89
N GLU A 56 12.69 -9.88 13.57
CA GLU A 56 13.88 -10.41 14.24
C GLU A 56 15.07 -10.59 13.30
N GLU A 57 16.27 -10.24 13.78
CA GLU A 57 17.52 -10.39 13.01
C GLU A 57 17.78 -11.86 12.62
N ARG A 58 17.40 -12.82 13.48
CA ARG A 58 17.55 -14.25 13.19
C ARG A 58 16.71 -14.70 11.99
N GLU A 59 15.48 -14.20 11.89
CA GLU A 59 14.60 -14.48 10.76
C GLU A 59 15.14 -13.84 9.48
N ALA A 60 15.66 -12.60 9.56
CA ALA A 60 16.30 -11.93 8.44
C ALA A 60 17.54 -12.70 7.94
N VAL A 61 18.37 -13.21 8.85
CA VAL A 61 19.54 -14.05 8.53
C VAL A 61 19.11 -15.36 7.87
N ALA A 62 18.03 -16.00 8.34
CA ALA A 62 17.49 -17.20 7.70
C ALA A 62 17.03 -16.92 6.27
N VAL A 63 16.34 -15.81 6.01
CA VAL A 63 15.92 -15.40 4.66
C VAL A 63 17.13 -15.09 3.77
N ALA A 64 18.12 -14.34 4.26
CA ALA A 64 19.35 -14.06 3.51
C ALA A 64 20.14 -15.34 3.19
N THR A 65 20.15 -16.31 4.10
CA THR A 65 20.74 -17.65 3.87
C THR A 65 19.99 -18.41 2.77
N LEU A 66 18.66 -18.32 2.74
CA LEU A 66 17.86 -18.88 1.65
C LEU A 66 18.16 -18.21 0.31
N PHE A 67 18.37 -16.89 0.28
CA PHE A 67 18.78 -16.22 -0.96
C PHE A 67 20.09 -16.76 -1.52
N MET A 68 21.05 -17.14 -0.66
CA MET A 68 22.26 -17.83 -1.11
C MET A 68 21.96 -19.26 -1.60
N ALA A 69 21.13 -20.01 -0.85
CA ALA A 69 20.77 -21.39 -1.21
C ALA A 69 20.03 -21.48 -2.56
N TYR A 70 19.16 -20.51 -2.87
CA TYR A 70 18.45 -20.41 -4.15
C TYR A 70 19.26 -19.73 -5.27
N ASN A 71 20.54 -19.46 -5.02
CA ASN A 71 21.46 -18.81 -5.94
C ASN A 71 20.94 -17.46 -6.44
N LEU A 72 20.31 -16.67 -5.55
CA LEU A 72 19.86 -15.31 -5.83
C LEU A 72 20.94 -14.29 -5.48
N ILE A 73 21.69 -14.54 -4.41
CA ILE A 73 22.83 -13.73 -4.01
C ILE A 73 24.08 -14.60 -3.89
N GLU A 74 25.25 -14.03 -4.19
CA GLU A 74 26.54 -14.71 -4.03
C GLU A 74 27.52 -13.85 -3.23
N SER A 75 28.43 -14.52 -2.52
CA SER A 75 29.45 -13.88 -1.69
C SER A 75 30.62 -13.42 -2.56
N VAL A 76 30.86 -12.12 -2.62
CA VAL A 76 32.03 -11.50 -3.26
C VAL A 76 33.22 -11.49 -2.28
N THR A 77 32.97 -11.06 -1.04
CA THR A 77 33.99 -10.99 0.02
C THR A 77 33.41 -11.57 1.31
N LYS A 78 34.08 -12.57 1.88
CA LYS A 78 33.72 -13.11 3.20
C LYS A 78 34.49 -12.40 4.31
N ASP A 79 33.80 -12.09 5.39
CA ASP A 79 34.44 -11.61 6.61
C ASP A 79 35.06 -12.79 7.38
N ARG A 80 36.40 -12.90 7.33
CA ARG A 80 37.15 -13.98 7.99
C ARG A 80 37.13 -13.86 9.51
N ALA A 81 37.05 -12.64 10.05
CA ALA A 81 36.97 -12.42 11.49
C ALA A 81 35.61 -12.91 12.02
N TYR A 82 34.54 -12.67 11.26
CA TYR A 82 33.21 -13.16 11.58
C TYR A 82 33.14 -14.70 11.62
N THR A 83 33.73 -15.40 10.64
CA THR A 83 33.84 -16.88 10.65
C THR A 83 34.58 -17.41 11.86
N PHE A 84 35.69 -16.75 12.25
CA PHE A 84 36.48 -17.19 13.39
C PHE A 84 35.74 -17.01 14.72
N GLN A 85 34.92 -15.96 14.84
CA GLN A 85 34.13 -15.67 16.03
C GLN A 85 32.83 -16.52 16.11
N ASN A 86 32.34 -17.02 14.98
CA ASN A 86 31.08 -17.77 14.89
C ASN A 86 31.29 -19.09 14.12
N PRO A 87 31.90 -20.11 14.75
CA PRO A 87 32.34 -21.33 14.06
C PRO A 87 31.22 -22.30 13.65
N ASP A 88 29.97 -22.05 14.06
CA ASP A 88 28.83 -22.92 13.72
C ASP A 88 28.64 -23.04 12.20
N ALA A 89 28.36 -24.26 11.71
CA ALA A 89 28.27 -24.56 10.29
C ALA A 89 27.25 -23.67 9.53
N GLY A 90 26.15 -23.27 10.19
CA GLY A 90 25.15 -22.37 9.61
C GLY A 90 25.63 -20.92 9.47
N ASN A 91 26.52 -20.46 10.36
CA ASN A 91 27.03 -19.09 10.40
C ASN A 91 28.13 -18.83 9.35
N ASN A 92 28.60 -19.88 8.65
CA ASN A 92 29.58 -19.79 7.57
C ASN A 92 28.97 -19.64 6.16
N ILE A 93 27.64 -19.73 6.06
CA ILE A 93 26.92 -19.63 4.79
C ILE A 93 26.72 -18.16 4.45
N PHE A 94 26.04 -17.42 5.32
CA PHE A 94 25.82 -15.97 5.21
C PHE A 94 26.38 -15.25 6.43
N HIS A 95 27.13 -14.17 6.21
CA HIS A 95 27.71 -13.33 7.26
C HIS A 95 26.99 -11.98 7.23
N PHE A 96 26.25 -11.64 8.29
CA PHE A 96 25.56 -10.36 8.42
C PHE A 96 26.49 -9.20 8.87
N SER A 97 27.73 -9.20 8.38
CA SER A 97 28.76 -8.21 8.72
C SER A 97 28.79 -7.06 7.71
N LYS A 98 29.24 -5.89 8.17
CA LYS A 98 29.58 -4.74 7.29
C LYS A 98 30.77 -5.01 6.37
N HIS A 99 31.57 -6.04 6.67
CA HIS A 99 32.75 -6.43 5.89
C HIS A 99 32.49 -7.60 4.94
N ALA A 100 31.34 -8.25 5.07
CA ALA A 100 30.91 -9.27 4.12
C ALA A 100 30.18 -8.58 2.97
N ILE A 101 30.60 -8.85 1.74
CA ILE A 101 30.07 -8.21 0.53
C ILE A 101 29.43 -9.28 -0.35
N TYR A 102 28.24 -8.95 -0.82
CA TYR A 102 27.40 -9.80 -1.66
C TYR A 102 27.00 -9.06 -2.93
N GLN A 103 26.59 -9.83 -3.93
CA GLN A 103 25.96 -9.30 -5.13
C GLN A 103 24.79 -10.16 -5.56
N LEU A 104 23.91 -9.59 -6.38
CA LEU A 104 22.91 -10.36 -7.11
C LEU A 104 23.58 -11.24 -8.16
N THR A 105 23.15 -12.49 -8.23
CA THR A 105 23.57 -13.41 -9.31
C THR A 105 22.86 -13.02 -10.62
N GLN A 106 23.38 -13.51 -11.74
CA GLN A 106 22.69 -13.35 -13.03
C GLN A 106 21.26 -13.93 -12.98
N ARG A 107 21.07 -15.06 -12.28
CA ARG A 107 19.76 -15.67 -12.06
C ARG A 107 18.78 -14.72 -11.37
N ALA A 108 19.21 -14.00 -10.33
CA ALA A 108 18.37 -13.00 -9.69
C ALA A 108 18.05 -11.84 -10.62
N LYS A 109 19.04 -11.35 -11.38
CA LYS A 109 18.84 -10.28 -12.36
C LYS A 109 17.84 -10.69 -13.46
N ASP A 110 17.90 -11.92 -13.94
CA ASP A 110 16.98 -12.46 -14.94
C ASP A 110 15.55 -12.62 -14.38
N LEU A 111 15.42 -12.94 -13.09
CA LEU A 111 14.12 -12.99 -12.40
C LEU A 111 13.51 -11.59 -12.23
N ILE A 112 14.33 -10.61 -11.87
CA ILE A 112 13.89 -9.22 -11.61
C ILE A 112 13.54 -8.51 -12.92
N ASN A 113 14.36 -8.67 -13.97
CA ASN A 113 14.16 -8.00 -15.25
C ASN A 113 13.04 -8.62 -16.10
N GLY A 114 12.43 -9.69 -15.60
CA GLY A 114 11.40 -10.43 -16.29
C GLY A 114 11.95 -11.09 -17.55
N SER A 115 11.34 -12.20 -17.89
CA SER A 115 11.40 -12.72 -19.24
C SER A 115 10.77 -11.69 -20.20
N SER A 116 11.53 -10.69 -20.63
CA SER A 116 11.25 -9.86 -21.82
C SER A 116 11.67 -10.61 -23.09
N SER A 117 11.30 -11.89 -23.15
CA SER A 117 11.10 -12.60 -24.40
C SER A 117 9.63 -12.98 -24.43
N PRO A 118 8.87 -12.71 -25.51
CA PRO A 118 7.52 -13.20 -25.67
C PRO A 118 7.57 -14.72 -25.82
N ARG A 119 7.81 -15.43 -24.72
CA ARG A 119 7.48 -16.85 -24.60
C ARG A 119 5.96 -16.87 -24.42
N ARG A 120 5.22 -17.01 -25.52
CA ARG A 120 4.74 -18.33 -25.94
C ARG A 120 4.50 -19.18 -24.71
N SER A 121 3.24 -19.18 -24.30
CA SER A 121 2.62 -20.26 -23.53
C SER A 121 3.36 -21.56 -23.84
N PRO A 122 4.06 -22.18 -22.88
CA PRO A 122 4.48 -23.54 -23.09
C PRO A 122 3.19 -24.33 -23.26
N GLU A 123 3.12 -25.03 -24.38
CA GLU A 123 2.08 -25.99 -24.62
C GLU A 123 1.85 -26.85 -23.39
N ARG A 124 0.57 -27.04 -23.14
CA ARG A 124 0.02 -27.95 -22.17
C ARG A 124 0.62 -29.33 -22.37
N GLU A 125 1.58 -29.71 -21.55
CA GLU A 125 1.90 -31.12 -21.37
C GLU A 125 1.78 -31.52 -19.90
N HIS A 126 0.64 -32.16 -19.65
CA HIS A 126 0.45 -33.25 -18.70
C HIS A 126 0.94 -33.02 -17.26
N TYR A 127 0.29 -32.10 -16.55
CA TYR A 127 -0.16 -32.44 -15.20
C TYR A 127 -1.61 -32.89 -15.27
N THR A 128 -1.80 -34.12 -14.85
CA THR A 128 -3.00 -34.94 -14.94
C THR A 128 -4.25 -34.18 -14.50
N SER A 129 -5.23 -34.27 -15.39
CA SER A 129 -6.62 -33.89 -15.18
C SER A 129 -7.21 -34.58 -13.95
N TYR A 130 -7.14 -33.93 -12.80
CA TYR A 130 -8.16 -34.08 -11.77
C TYR A 130 -9.03 -32.83 -11.81
N GLN A 131 -10.04 -32.92 -12.68
CA GLN A 131 -11.31 -32.21 -12.65
C GLN A 131 -11.28 -30.79 -12.10
N ARG A 132 -11.27 -29.82 -13.03
CA ARG A 132 -12.02 -28.58 -12.85
C ARG A 132 -13.49 -28.92 -12.60
N LYS A 133 -13.85 -29.26 -11.37
CA LYS A 133 -15.24 -29.26 -10.89
C LYS A 133 -15.42 -27.98 -10.08
N GLY A 134 -16.16 -27.05 -10.68
CA GLY A 134 -16.81 -25.95 -9.96
C GLY A 134 -15.91 -24.78 -9.56
N ILE A 135 -15.54 -23.93 -10.52
CA ILE A 135 -15.19 -22.51 -10.24
C ILE A 135 -16.50 -21.69 -10.00
N PHE A 136 -17.50 -22.31 -9.38
CA PHE A 136 -18.77 -21.68 -8.99
C PHE A 136 -19.16 -22.33 -7.67
N LYS A 137 -18.82 -21.68 -6.54
CA LYS A 137 -19.29 -21.90 -5.13
C LYS A 137 -18.21 -22.05 -4.03
N ASP A 138 -16.96 -21.65 -4.22
CA ASP A 138 -16.07 -21.51 -3.04
C ASP A 138 -16.51 -20.26 -2.24
N SER A 139 -16.81 -20.43 -0.94
CA SER A 139 -17.06 -19.28 -0.05
C SER A 139 -15.81 -18.42 0.07
N ASN A 140 -15.98 -17.12 0.36
CA ASN A 140 -14.84 -16.22 0.58
C ASN A 140 -13.86 -16.79 1.61
N THR A 141 -14.35 -17.52 2.61
CA THR A 141 -13.55 -18.21 3.63
C THR A 141 -12.64 -19.31 3.07
N GLN A 142 -13.12 -20.11 2.11
CA GLN A 142 -12.31 -21.16 1.47
C GLN A 142 -11.27 -20.58 0.50
N ARG A 143 -11.59 -19.47 -0.15
CA ARG A 143 -10.63 -18.75 -0.99
C ARG A 143 -9.54 -18.12 -0.12
N LEU A 144 -9.92 -17.53 1.01
CA LEU A 144 -8.99 -16.96 1.99
C LEU A 144 -8.06 -18.04 2.58
N ASP A 145 -8.56 -19.22 2.96
CA ASP A 145 -7.70 -20.31 3.45
C ASP A 145 -6.66 -20.76 2.41
N LYS A 146 -7.02 -20.78 1.12
CA LYS A 146 -6.07 -21.06 0.03
C LYS A 146 -5.03 -19.94 -0.15
N ILE A 147 -5.47 -18.68 -0.08
CA ILE A 147 -4.60 -17.49 -0.13
C ILE A 147 -3.60 -17.50 1.03
N LEU A 148 -4.06 -17.81 2.25
CA LEU A 148 -3.23 -17.83 3.46
C LEU A 148 -2.24 -19.01 3.50
N ARG A 149 -2.41 -20.04 2.68
CA ARG A 149 -1.48 -21.18 2.62
C ARG A 149 -0.32 -20.95 1.65
N ASP A 150 -0.52 -20.17 0.60
CA ASP A 150 0.50 -19.90 -0.43
C ASP A 150 1.26 -18.59 -0.14
N PRO A 151 2.58 -18.61 0.10
CA PRO A 151 3.37 -17.40 0.37
C PRO A 151 3.31 -16.32 -0.72
N SER A 152 3.26 -16.72 -1.98
CA SER A 152 3.27 -15.80 -3.13
C SER A 152 1.91 -15.14 -3.31
N VAL A 153 0.84 -15.92 -3.18
CA VAL A 153 -0.54 -15.42 -3.25
C VAL A 153 -0.89 -14.62 -2.00
N ARG A 154 -0.36 -14.97 -0.83
CA ARG A 154 -0.47 -14.18 0.39
C ARG A 154 0.25 -12.83 0.27
N LEU A 155 1.42 -12.77 -0.38
CA LEU A 155 2.10 -11.51 -0.64
C LEU A 155 1.31 -10.64 -1.62
N LEU A 156 0.85 -11.21 -2.74
CA LEU A 156 -0.04 -10.53 -3.68
C LEU A 156 -1.34 -10.08 -3.01
N PHE A 157 -1.93 -10.90 -2.16
CA PHE A 157 -3.13 -10.54 -1.40
C PHE A 157 -2.83 -9.49 -0.34
N ARG A 158 -1.64 -9.44 0.26
CA ARG A 158 -1.22 -8.41 1.20
C ARG A 158 -0.93 -7.09 0.49
N GLU A 159 -0.30 -7.13 -0.68
CA GLU A 159 -0.05 -5.94 -1.52
C GLU A 159 -1.37 -5.40 -2.07
N GLN A 160 -2.20 -6.29 -2.64
CA GLN A 160 -3.59 -6.00 -2.99
C GLN A 160 -4.31 -5.44 -1.77
N SER A 161 -4.33 -6.10 -0.60
CA SER A 161 -5.03 -5.62 0.61
C SER A 161 -4.43 -4.35 1.20
N ARG A 162 -3.15 -4.04 1.02
CA ARG A 162 -2.61 -2.74 1.41
C ARG A 162 -3.17 -1.63 0.51
N ASP A 163 -3.42 -1.97 -0.75
CA ASP A 163 -4.09 -1.12 -1.74
C ASP A 163 -5.64 -1.28 -1.72
N THR A 164 -6.20 -2.24 -0.96
CA THR A 164 -7.64 -2.61 -0.94
C THR A 164 -8.28 -2.50 0.46
N TYR A 165 -7.50 -2.36 1.54
CA TYR A 165 -7.97 -2.02 2.89
C TYR A 165 -7.77 -0.52 3.10
N CYS A 166 -8.59 0.20 2.35
CA CYS A 166 -8.66 1.64 2.16
C CYS A 166 -8.43 2.46 3.45
N GLU A 167 -7.20 2.94 3.65
CA GLU A 167 -6.87 3.92 4.69
C GLU A 167 -7.75 5.17 4.54
N GLU A 168 -8.07 5.54 3.29
CA GLU A 168 -8.98 6.59 2.92
C GLU A 168 -10.44 6.33 3.36
N ASN A 169 -10.92 5.07 3.32
CA ASN A 169 -12.27 4.72 3.78
C ASN A 169 -12.37 4.86 5.30
N LEU A 170 -11.36 4.39 6.03
CA LEU A 170 -11.32 4.50 7.49
C LEU A 170 -11.21 5.98 7.91
N THR A 171 -10.34 6.74 7.25
CA THR A 171 -10.15 8.17 7.51
C THR A 171 -11.42 8.97 7.19
N PHE A 172 -12.06 8.68 6.06
CA PHE A 172 -13.36 9.27 5.72
C PHE A 172 -14.42 8.93 6.76
N TYR A 173 -14.53 7.66 7.17
CA TYR A 173 -15.51 7.23 8.15
C TYR A 173 -15.36 8.00 9.48
N GLN A 174 -14.12 8.19 9.95
CA GLN A 174 -13.81 8.95 11.16
C GLN A 174 -14.16 10.43 11.01
N HIS A 175 -13.77 11.06 9.90
CA HIS A 175 -14.07 12.47 9.63
C HIS A 175 -15.57 12.74 9.52
N VAL A 176 -16.31 11.82 8.88
CA VAL A 176 -17.77 11.89 8.75
C VAL A 176 -18.47 11.64 10.07
N ASP A 177 -18.02 10.66 10.88
CA ASP A 177 -18.58 10.42 12.22
C ASP A 177 -18.44 11.65 13.11
N GLU A 178 -17.25 12.26 13.14
CA GLU A 178 -16.99 13.48 13.89
C GLU A 178 -17.86 14.64 13.40
N PHE A 179 -17.93 14.84 12.09
CA PHE A 179 -18.79 15.85 11.47
C PHE A 179 -20.25 15.67 11.87
N ILE A 180 -20.83 14.47 11.69
CA ILE A 180 -22.24 14.19 12.03
C ILE A 180 -22.51 14.48 13.51
N ARG A 181 -21.60 14.08 14.40
CA ARG A 181 -21.73 14.30 15.85
C ARG A 181 -21.78 15.79 16.18
N ASN A 182 -20.82 16.55 15.65
CA ASN A 182 -20.67 17.99 15.90
C ASN A 182 -21.84 18.78 15.29
N SER A 183 -22.23 18.45 14.05
CA SER A 183 -23.32 19.13 13.35
C SER A 183 -24.69 18.83 13.96
N LYS A 184 -24.95 17.62 14.48
CA LYS A 184 -26.17 17.32 15.24
C LYS A 184 -26.26 18.17 16.52
N VAL A 185 -25.15 18.40 17.22
CA VAL A 185 -25.11 19.28 18.40
C VAL A 185 -25.39 20.73 18.00
N ALA A 186 -24.72 21.22 16.95
CA ALA A 186 -24.91 22.59 16.43
C ALA A 186 -26.36 22.85 15.98
N THR A 187 -26.94 21.91 15.23
CA THR A 187 -28.33 21.97 14.74
C THR A 187 -29.33 22.00 15.89
N ARG A 188 -29.15 21.14 16.91
CA ARG A 188 -30.02 21.13 18.11
C ARG A 188 -29.93 22.41 18.92
N ALA A 189 -28.74 23.00 19.03
CA ALA A 189 -28.55 24.28 19.72
C ALA A 189 -29.24 25.42 18.94
N ALA A 190 -29.02 25.49 17.63
CA ALA A 190 -29.62 26.50 16.75
C ALA A 190 -31.16 26.43 16.70
N ARG A 191 -31.76 25.22 16.77
CA ARG A 191 -33.22 25.04 16.84
C ARG A 191 -33.83 25.49 18.16
N ARG A 192 -33.07 25.51 19.26
CA ARG A 192 -33.54 26.01 20.56
C ARG A 192 -33.51 27.53 20.61
N GLU A 193 -32.40 28.10 20.15
CA GLU A 193 -32.20 29.54 20.11
C GLU A 193 -31.21 29.87 19.00
N LEU A 194 -31.65 30.68 18.03
CA LEU A 194 -30.78 31.17 16.98
C LEU A 194 -30.08 32.45 17.44
N ASN A 195 -28.78 32.33 17.71
CA ASN A 195 -27.92 33.45 18.05
C ASN A 195 -26.62 33.43 17.22
N MET A 196 -25.80 34.48 17.33
CA MET A 196 -24.57 34.63 16.55
C MET A 196 -23.61 33.43 16.73
N ALA A 197 -23.50 32.87 17.94
CA ALA A 197 -22.63 31.73 18.21
C ALA A 197 -23.13 30.44 17.55
N THR A 198 -24.44 30.16 17.61
CA THR A 198 -25.04 29.00 16.93
C THR A 198 -24.94 29.11 15.41
N ASN A 199 -25.16 30.31 14.84
CA ASN A 199 -24.94 30.55 13.41
C ASN A 199 -23.48 30.33 12.99
N ALA A 200 -22.51 30.75 13.82
CA ALA A 200 -21.10 30.46 13.56
C ALA A 200 -20.82 28.94 13.57
N GLY A 201 -21.43 28.18 14.48
CA GLY A 201 -21.30 26.71 14.53
C GLY A 201 -21.92 25.99 13.33
N ILE A 202 -23.04 26.49 12.79
CA ILE A 202 -23.64 25.97 11.54
C ILE A 202 -22.72 26.24 10.36
N ASN A 203 -22.18 27.45 10.25
CA ASN A 203 -21.23 27.80 9.18
C ASN A 203 -19.93 27.00 9.25
N ASP A 204 -19.40 26.75 10.45
CA ASP A 204 -18.20 25.91 10.62
C ASP A 204 -18.48 24.44 10.25
N SER A 205 -19.68 23.93 10.57
CA SER A 205 -20.13 22.61 10.12
C SER A 205 -20.21 22.53 8.59
N ILE A 206 -20.79 23.54 7.94
CA ILE A 206 -20.85 23.60 6.47
C ILE A 206 -19.43 23.64 5.88
N ALA A 207 -18.52 24.45 6.45
CA ALA A 207 -17.12 24.49 6.02
C ALA A 207 -16.42 23.12 6.20
N GLN A 208 -16.70 22.40 7.28
CA GLN A 208 -16.20 21.05 7.50
C GLN A 208 -16.70 20.07 6.43
N ALA A 209 -17.98 20.14 6.06
CA ALA A 209 -18.55 19.35 4.97
C ALA A 209 -17.80 19.59 3.64
N TYR A 210 -17.49 20.84 3.29
CA TYR A 210 -16.68 21.17 2.11
C TYR A 210 -15.26 20.58 2.19
N ARG A 211 -14.61 20.64 3.36
CA ARG A 211 -13.28 20.04 3.55
C ARG A 211 -13.30 18.53 3.30
N ILE A 212 -14.29 17.83 3.86
CA ILE A 212 -14.44 16.37 3.67
C ILE A 212 -14.68 16.05 2.19
N TYR A 213 -15.56 16.80 1.52
CA TYR A 213 -15.82 16.59 0.10
C TYR A 213 -14.59 16.78 -0.77
N HIS A 214 -13.85 17.88 -0.61
CA HIS A 214 -12.67 18.13 -1.44
C HIS A 214 -11.52 17.15 -1.16
N ALA A 215 -11.45 16.59 0.04
CA ALA A 215 -10.43 15.62 0.41
C ALA A 215 -10.72 14.20 -0.11
N PHE A 216 -11.99 13.77 -0.14
CA PHE A 216 -12.35 12.36 -0.36
C PHE A 216 -13.33 12.10 -1.53
N LEU A 217 -14.09 13.11 -1.97
CA LEU A 217 -15.22 12.92 -2.90
C LEU A 217 -15.08 13.68 -4.23
N ALA A 218 -14.28 14.74 -4.26
CA ALA A 218 -14.00 15.50 -5.47
C ALA A 218 -13.21 14.65 -6.48
N ALA A 219 -13.50 14.81 -7.77
CA ALA A 219 -12.79 14.10 -8.82
C ALA A 219 -11.29 14.46 -8.81
N GLY A 220 -10.42 13.44 -8.75
CA GLY A 220 -8.98 13.63 -8.66
C GLY A 220 -8.48 14.03 -7.26
N SER A 221 -9.30 13.87 -6.22
CA SER A 221 -8.85 14.08 -4.84
C SER A 221 -7.77 13.07 -4.44
N PRO A 222 -6.79 13.45 -3.60
CA PRO A 222 -5.68 12.56 -3.22
C PRO A 222 -6.13 11.31 -2.46
N CYS A 223 -7.31 11.34 -1.83
CA CYS A 223 -7.90 10.22 -1.07
C CYS A 223 -9.26 9.83 -1.65
N GLU A 224 -9.39 9.81 -2.98
CA GLU A 224 -10.67 9.61 -3.66
C GLU A 224 -11.32 8.26 -3.35
N LEU A 225 -12.55 8.31 -2.84
CA LEU A 225 -13.30 7.11 -2.45
C LEU A 225 -13.92 6.40 -3.66
N ASN A 226 -13.83 5.07 -3.65
CA ASN A 226 -14.49 4.19 -4.61
C ASN A 226 -15.95 3.91 -4.24
N ILE A 227 -16.78 4.96 -4.25
CA ILE A 227 -18.23 4.89 -4.03
C ILE A 227 -19.00 4.91 -5.35
N ASP A 228 -20.24 4.42 -5.36
CA ASP A 228 -21.05 4.36 -6.57
C ASP A 228 -21.36 5.75 -7.16
N TYR A 229 -21.65 5.75 -8.46
CA TYR A 229 -21.90 6.96 -9.26
C TYR A 229 -23.13 7.75 -8.79
N GLN A 230 -24.15 7.07 -8.23
CA GLN A 230 -25.39 7.70 -7.82
C GLN A 230 -25.19 8.54 -6.55
N LEU A 231 -24.57 7.95 -5.52
CA LEU A 231 -24.27 8.64 -4.26
C LEU A 231 -23.32 9.83 -4.47
N ARG A 232 -22.31 9.64 -5.34
CA ARG A 232 -21.39 10.72 -5.72
C ARG A 232 -22.12 11.90 -6.38
N ASN A 233 -23.04 11.63 -7.30
CA ASN A 233 -23.82 12.68 -7.95
C ASN A 233 -24.76 13.42 -6.98
N SER A 234 -25.32 12.73 -5.98
CA SER A 234 -26.13 13.37 -4.93
C SER A 234 -25.30 14.38 -4.13
N LEU A 235 -24.07 14.00 -3.74
CA LEU A 235 -23.14 14.87 -3.01
C LEU A 235 -22.68 16.08 -3.86
N ILE A 236 -22.39 15.89 -5.15
CA ILE A 236 -22.03 16.98 -6.08
C ILE A 236 -23.20 17.96 -6.26
N THR A 237 -24.41 17.42 -6.40
CA THR A 237 -25.62 18.23 -6.58
C THR A 237 -25.89 19.07 -5.33
N TRP A 238 -25.73 18.48 -4.14
CA TRP A 238 -25.83 19.20 -2.89
C TRP A 238 -24.78 20.32 -2.78
N MET A 239 -23.50 20.02 -3.07
CA MET A 239 -22.42 21.02 -3.03
C MET A 239 -22.70 22.22 -3.93
N THR A 240 -23.34 22.00 -5.07
CA THR A 240 -23.69 23.08 -6.00
C THR A 240 -24.90 23.88 -5.51
N LYS A 241 -25.87 23.22 -4.86
CA LYS A 241 -27.11 23.82 -4.34
C LYS A 241 -26.86 24.64 -3.07
N ALA A 242 -26.03 24.13 -2.15
CA ALA A 242 -25.73 24.74 -0.87
C ALA A 242 -25.04 26.12 -0.99
N VAL A 243 -24.28 26.37 -2.06
CA VAL A 243 -23.65 27.67 -2.36
C VAL A 243 -24.68 28.77 -2.69
N SER A 244 -25.92 28.41 -3.02
CA SER A 244 -26.92 29.35 -3.57
C SER A 244 -28.02 29.79 -2.59
N GLN A 245 -28.13 29.19 -1.39
CA GLN A 245 -29.24 29.42 -0.46
C GLN A 245 -28.76 29.76 0.96
N ASP A 246 -28.58 31.05 1.26
CA ASP A 246 -28.26 31.56 2.61
C ASP A 246 -29.44 31.50 3.60
N ALA A 247 -30.68 31.34 3.11
CA ALA A 247 -31.89 31.57 3.91
C ALA A 247 -32.34 30.38 4.80
N ALA A 248 -31.73 29.19 4.65
CA ALA A 248 -32.13 27.99 5.40
C ALA A 248 -30.92 27.13 5.81
N MET A 249 -29.89 27.75 6.40
CA MET A 249 -28.61 27.10 6.76
C MET A 249 -28.76 25.85 7.66
N ILE A 250 -29.82 25.79 8.47
CA ILE A 250 -30.12 24.63 9.32
C ILE A 250 -30.63 23.46 8.46
N ASP A 251 -31.56 23.72 7.54
CA ASP A 251 -32.15 22.69 6.69
C ASP A 251 -31.13 22.16 5.66
N THR A 252 -30.25 23.03 5.16
CA THR A 252 -29.14 22.61 4.28
C THR A 252 -28.12 21.74 5.00
N LEU A 253 -27.83 22.03 6.27
CA LEU A 253 -26.95 21.19 7.10
C LEU A 253 -27.61 19.84 7.44
N GLU A 254 -28.92 19.80 7.69
CA GLU A 254 -29.62 18.54 7.90
C GLU A 254 -29.64 17.66 6.63
N GLU A 255 -29.79 18.27 5.45
CA GLU A 255 -29.69 17.58 4.16
C GLU A 255 -28.30 16.95 3.95
N VAL A 256 -27.22 17.64 4.31
CA VAL A 256 -25.87 17.09 4.15
C VAL A 256 -25.52 16.02 5.18
N ILE A 257 -26.02 16.15 6.42
CA ILE A 257 -25.85 15.12 7.45
C ILE A 257 -26.44 13.81 6.93
N PHE A 258 -27.64 13.85 6.34
CA PHE A 258 -28.29 12.66 5.78
C PHE A 258 -27.46 12.04 4.64
N LEU A 259 -26.98 12.84 3.70
CA LEU A 259 -26.14 12.35 2.59
C LEU A 259 -24.82 11.73 3.07
N PHE A 260 -24.21 12.31 4.11
CA PHE A 260 -23.01 11.75 4.70
C PHE A 260 -23.27 10.47 5.51
N GLU A 261 -24.44 10.32 6.15
CA GLU A 261 -24.85 9.07 6.78
C GLU A 261 -24.99 7.94 5.75
N GLU A 262 -25.62 8.21 4.60
CA GLU A 262 -25.71 7.24 3.50
C GLU A 262 -24.31 6.86 2.98
N ALA A 263 -23.43 7.84 2.80
CA ALA A 263 -22.06 7.58 2.38
C ALA A 263 -21.26 6.79 3.40
N GLN A 264 -21.45 7.07 4.69
CA GLN A 264 -20.81 6.35 5.78
C GLN A 264 -21.22 4.88 5.82
N ASP A 265 -22.50 4.56 5.62
CA ASP A 265 -22.99 3.16 5.58
C ASP A 265 -22.43 2.38 4.38
N VAL A 266 -22.33 3.02 3.20
CA VAL A 266 -21.70 2.41 2.02
C VAL A 266 -20.22 2.12 2.28
N VAL A 267 -19.48 3.10 2.82
CA VAL A 267 -18.06 2.95 3.13
C VAL A 267 -17.84 1.90 4.24
N PHE A 268 -18.71 1.83 5.23
CA PHE A 268 -18.68 0.79 6.25
C PHE A 268 -18.85 -0.61 5.65
N LYS A 269 -19.82 -0.79 4.75
CA LYS A 269 -20.02 -2.07 4.04
C LYS A 269 -18.83 -2.44 3.15
N LEU A 270 -18.18 -1.44 2.52
CA LEU A 270 -16.96 -1.65 1.74
C LEU A 270 -15.78 -2.08 2.62
N MET A 271 -15.66 -1.55 3.85
CA MET A 271 -14.62 -1.95 4.80
C MET A 271 -14.88 -3.32 5.45
N ALA A 272 -16.13 -3.77 5.49
CA ALA A 272 -16.55 -5.00 6.20
C ALA A 272 -16.70 -6.24 5.28
N GLY A 273 -16.63 -6.06 3.95
CA GLY A 273 -16.82 -7.11 2.94
C GLY A 273 -15.53 -7.67 2.37
#